data_AF-A0A7C2R587-F1
#
_entry.id   AF-A0A7C2R587-F1
#
_cell.length_a   1.000
_cell.length_b   1.000
_cell.length_c   1.000
_cell.angle_alpha   90.00
_cell.angle_beta   90.00
_cell.angle_gamma   90.00
#
_symmetry.space_group_name_H-M   'P 1'
#
loop_
_entity.id
_entity.type
_entity.pdbx_description
1 polymer ?
#
loop_
_entity_poly.entity_id
_entity_poly.type
_entity_poly.pdbx_seq_one_letter_code
_entity_poly.pdbx_strand_id
1 'polypeptide(L)'
;MMKRIAGKTQQLKDDLHMRLNRGSGSGQTLPNTGRSFIERRFGVDFSGVRIHTDSNAIQMNRELNAQAFTHGRDIYFGAGRYSTN
;
A
#
# COMPACT_ATOMS: atom_id res chain seq x y z
N MET A 1 -0.02 -24.82 -27.67
CA MET A 1 -0.60 -23.45 -27.59
C MET A 1 -0.41 -22.92 -26.16
N MET A 2 0.53 -22.01 -25.89
CA MET A 2 0.90 -21.57 -24.52
C MET A 2 1.20 -20.05 -24.36
N LYS A 3 0.74 -19.18 -25.28
CA LYS A 3 1.20 -17.76 -25.31
C LYS A 3 0.35 -16.73 -24.53
N ARG A 4 -0.73 -17.10 -23.82
CA ARG A 4 -1.68 -16.09 -23.28
C ARG A 4 -1.56 -15.74 -21.79
N ILE A 5 -0.80 -16.50 -20.98
CA ILE A 5 -0.70 -16.23 -19.53
C ILE A 5 0.39 -15.19 -19.22
N ALA A 6 1.56 -15.30 -19.84
CA ALA A 6 2.68 -14.38 -19.60
C ALA A 6 2.36 -12.90 -19.90
N GLY A 7 1.62 -12.63 -20.99
CA GLY A 7 1.22 -11.27 -21.35
C GLY A 7 0.27 -10.63 -20.33
N LYS A 8 -0.64 -11.41 -19.73
CA LYS A 8 -1.60 -10.91 -18.74
C LYS A 8 -0.91 -10.57 -17.41
N THR A 9 0.08 -11.36 -17.01
CA THR A 9 0.88 -11.09 -15.81
C THR A 9 1.75 -9.85 -15.97
N GLN A 10 2.33 -9.63 -17.15
CA GLN A 10 3.14 -8.43 -17.40
C GLN A 10 2.27 -7.17 -17.38
N GLN A 11 1.12 -7.19 -18.06
CA GLN A 11 0.19 -6.06 -18.07
C GLN A 11 -0.29 -5.70 -16.66
N LEU A 12 -0.62 -6.70 -15.83
CA LEU A 12 -1.00 -6.47 -14.43
C LEU A 12 0.12 -5.79 -13.63
N LYS A 13 1.38 -6.18 -13.85
CA LYS A 13 2.53 -5.55 -13.19
C LYS A 13 2.71 -4.11 -13.64
N ASP A 14 2.55 -3.82 -14.92
CA ASP A 14 2.70 -2.47 -15.46
C ASP A 14 1.59 -1.55 -14.93
N ASP A 15 0.34 -2.05 -14.91
CA ASP A 15 -0.80 -1.35 -14.34
C ASP A 15 -0.62 -1.06 -12.83
N LEU A 16 -0.09 -2.03 -12.08
CA LEU A 16 0.22 -1.84 -10.67
C LEU A 16 1.29 -0.76 -10.46
N HIS A 17 2.38 -0.78 -11.22
CA HIS A 17 3.43 0.26 -11.12
C HIS A 17 2.90 1.65 -11.45
N MET A 18 2.06 1.78 -12.48
CA MET A 18 1.43 3.06 -12.82
C MET A 18 0.54 3.58 -11.67
N ARG A 19 -0.20 2.70 -11.01
CA ARG A 19 -1.06 3.06 -9.87
C ARG A 19 -0.24 3.45 -8.64
N LEU A 20 0.87 2.75 -8.36
CA LEU A 20 1.78 3.07 -7.26
C LEU A 20 2.43 4.44 -7.46
N ASN A 21 2.92 4.73 -8.67
CA ASN A 21 3.52 6.02 -8.99
C ASN A 21 2.53 7.20 -8.91
N ARG A 22 1.25 6.96 -9.18
CA ARG A 22 0.21 8.00 -9.05
C ARG A 22 -0.25 8.21 -7.61
N GLY A 23 -0.25 7.17 -6.80
CA GLY A 23 -0.71 7.21 -5.40
C GLY A 23 0.40 7.54 -4.40
N SER A 24 1.67 7.51 -4.78
CA SER A 24 2.77 7.81 -3.85
C SER A 24 2.61 9.22 -3.24
N GLY A 25 2.47 9.30 -1.92
CA GLY A 25 2.36 10.57 -1.20
C GLY A 25 0.94 11.15 -1.03
N SER A 26 -0.09 10.61 -1.69
CA SER A 26 -1.48 11.09 -1.54
C SER A 26 -2.21 10.50 -0.32
N GLY A 27 -1.53 9.63 0.44
CA GLY A 27 -2.09 8.96 1.62
C GLY A 27 -2.13 9.83 2.87
N GLN A 28 -2.89 9.38 3.86
CA GLN A 28 -2.96 10.01 5.17
C GLN A 28 -1.68 9.76 5.95
N THR A 29 -1.22 10.73 6.73
CA THR A 29 -0.08 10.51 7.62
C THR A 29 -0.43 9.49 8.71
N LEU A 30 0.56 8.73 9.16
CA LEU A 30 0.40 7.84 10.30
C LEU A 30 -0.04 8.66 11.54
N PRO A 31 -1.12 8.26 12.25
CA PRO A 31 -1.59 8.98 13.42
C PRO A 31 -0.50 9.14 14.48
N ASN A 32 -0.43 10.33 15.09
CA ASN A 32 0.66 10.68 16.01
C ASN A 32 0.81 9.71 17.19
N THR A 33 -0.30 9.17 17.71
CA THR A 33 -0.31 8.19 18.81
C THR A 33 0.41 6.90 18.42
N GLY A 34 0.02 6.30 17.29
CA GLY A 34 0.67 5.10 16.73
C GLY A 34 2.11 5.37 16.31
N ARG A 35 2.35 6.50 15.62
CA ARG A 35 3.68 6.92 15.17
C ARG A 35 4.67 7.04 16.33
N SER A 36 4.33 7.81 17.35
CA SER A 36 5.22 8.02 18.51
C SER A 36 5.52 6.71 19.26
N PHE A 37 4.55 5.78 19.30
CA PHE A 37 4.72 4.49 19.94
C PHE A 37 5.74 3.60 19.23
N ILE A 38 5.74 3.59 17.88
CA ILE A 38 6.69 2.79 17.09
C ILE A 38 8.04 3.48 16.95
N GLU A 39 8.08 4.81 16.77
CA GLU A 39 9.33 5.58 16.66
C GLU A 39 10.22 5.37 17.89
N ARG A 40 9.65 5.39 19.10
CA ARG A 40 10.40 5.12 20.34
C ARG A 40 11.00 3.72 20.43
N ARG A 41 10.40 2.73 19.78
CA ARG A 41 10.85 1.33 19.84
C ARG A 41 11.89 1.01 18.77
N PHE A 42 11.75 1.62 17.60
CA PHE A 42 12.64 1.36 16.47
C PHE A 42 13.76 2.39 16.37
N GLY A 43 13.65 3.56 17.01
CA GLY A 43 14.64 4.64 16.90
C GLY A 43 14.71 5.26 15.50
N VAL A 44 13.63 5.14 14.73
CA VAL A 44 13.52 5.59 13.32
C VAL A 44 12.36 6.56 13.20
N ASP A 45 12.46 7.55 12.33
CA ASP A 45 11.39 8.50 11.99
C ASP A 45 10.34 7.87 11.04
N PHE A 46 9.08 7.86 11.48
CA PHE A 46 7.94 7.35 10.71
C PHE A 46 7.03 8.49 10.21
N SER A 47 7.41 9.76 10.36
CA SER A 47 6.63 10.93 9.91
C SER A 47 6.38 10.95 8.39
N GLY A 48 7.29 10.33 7.62
CA GLY A 48 7.15 10.16 6.18
C GLY A 48 6.16 9.07 5.76
N VAL A 49 5.63 8.27 6.69
CA VAL A 49 4.75 7.14 6.35
C VAL A 49 3.36 7.62 5.95
N ARG A 50 2.85 7.04 4.86
CA ARG A 50 1.53 7.33 4.28
C ARG A 50 0.66 6.09 4.28
N ILE A 51 -0.61 6.28 4.63
CA ILE A 51 -1.63 5.25 4.74
C ILE A 51 -2.67 5.46 3.66
N HIS A 52 -2.93 4.39 2.90
CA HIS A 52 -3.91 4.36 1.84
C HIS A 52 -4.99 3.34 2.17
N THR A 53 -6.22 3.81 2.29
CA THR A 53 -7.43 3.01 2.59
C THR A 53 -8.54 3.26 1.58
N ASP A 54 -8.22 3.93 0.47
CA ASP A 54 -9.17 4.29 -0.58
C ASP A 54 -9.53 3.09 -1.48
N SER A 55 -10.42 3.33 -2.43
CA SER A 55 -10.86 2.30 -3.39
C SER A 55 -9.69 1.72 -4.20
N ASN A 56 -8.68 2.53 -4.51
CA ASN A 56 -7.52 2.09 -5.26
C ASN A 56 -6.67 1.11 -4.43
N ALA A 57 -6.39 1.43 -3.16
CA ALA A 57 -5.69 0.55 -2.22
C ALA A 57 -6.43 -0.77 -2.00
N ILE A 58 -7.75 -0.70 -1.85
CA ILE A 58 -8.61 -1.88 -1.70
C ILE A 58 -8.49 -2.79 -2.93
N GLN A 59 -8.52 -2.22 -4.14
CA GLN A 59 -8.47 -2.98 -5.37
C GLN A 59 -7.09 -3.61 -5.61
N MET A 60 -5.99 -2.89 -5.35
CA MET A 60 -4.64 -3.46 -5.44
C MET A 60 -4.46 -4.64 -4.45
N ASN A 61 -4.98 -4.52 -3.24
CA ASN A 61 -4.93 -5.61 -2.26
C ASN A 61 -5.71 -6.85 -2.72
N ARG A 62 -6.84 -6.69 -3.42
CA ARG A 62 -7.57 -7.82 -4.02
C ARG A 62 -6.78 -8.50 -5.15
N GLU A 63 -6.17 -7.71 -6.02
CA GLU A 63 -5.35 -8.20 -7.15
C GLU A 63 -4.11 -8.97 -6.66
N LEU A 64 -3.51 -8.50 -5.57
CA LEU A 64 -2.36 -9.13 -4.92
C LEU A 64 -2.72 -10.25 -3.94
N ASN A 65 -4.01 -10.48 -3.69
CA ASN A 65 -4.51 -11.37 -2.64
C ASN A 65 -3.85 -11.08 -1.26
N ALA A 66 -3.77 -9.79 -0.91
CA ALA A 66 -3.13 -9.29 0.29
C ALA A 66 -4.16 -8.62 1.23
N GLN A 67 -3.86 -8.62 2.53
CA GLN A 67 -4.61 -7.83 3.50
C GLN A 67 -4.10 -6.39 3.59
N ALA A 68 -2.78 -6.24 3.46
CA ALA A 68 -2.09 -4.98 3.29
C ALA A 68 -0.75 -5.24 2.61
N PHE A 69 -0.18 -4.24 1.95
CA PHE A 69 1.20 -4.29 1.46
C PHE A 69 1.88 -2.92 1.58
N THR A 70 3.21 -2.90 1.46
CA THR A 70 4.02 -1.69 1.52
C THR A 70 4.75 -1.44 0.20
N HIS A 71 4.93 -0.16 -0.13
CA HIS A 71 5.80 0.28 -1.22
C HIS A 71 6.48 1.59 -0.83
N GLY A 72 7.81 1.59 -0.72
CA GLY A 72 8.53 2.75 -0.21
C GLY A 72 8.11 3.12 1.20
N ARG A 73 7.54 4.33 1.39
CA ARG A 73 7.01 4.83 2.67
C ARG A 73 5.49 4.72 2.77
N ASP A 74 4.85 4.05 1.82
CA ASP A 74 3.40 3.95 1.73
C ASP A 74 2.92 2.55 2.19
N ILE A 75 1.81 2.53 2.92
CA ILE A 75 1.11 1.33 3.38
C ILE A 75 -0.29 1.33 2.77
N TYR A 76 -0.63 0.28 2.03
CA TYR A 76 -1.92 0.13 1.36
C TYR A 76 -2.73 -0.95 2.05
N PHE A 77 -3.85 -0.58 2.68
CA PHE A 77 -4.72 -1.53 3.37
C PHE A 77 -5.88 -2.00 2.48
N GLY A 78 -6.20 -3.28 2.61
CA GLY A 78 -7.42 -3.87 2.05
C GLY A 78 -8.68 -3.41 2.80
N ALA A 79 -9.85 -3.76 2.25
CA ALA A 79 -11.13 -3.36 2.82
C ALA A 79 -11.29 -3.84 4.27
N GLY A 80 -11.58 -2.89 5.17
CA GLY A 80 -11.75 -3.15 6.60
C GLY A 80 -10.48 -3.60 7.32
N ARG A 81 -9.29 -3.40 6.74
CA ARG A 81 -8.00 -3.83 7.33
C ARG A 81 -7.25 -2.73 8.06
N TYR A 82 -7.71 -1.49 7.98
CA TYR A 82 -7.19 -0.38 8.77
C TYR A 82 -8.17 0.02 9.86
N SER A 83 -7.70 0.08 11.10
CA SER A 83 -8.47 0.50 12.27
C SER A 83 -7.62 1.48 13.08
N THR A 84 -8.14 2.70 13.28
CA THR A 84 -7.51 3.74 14.10
C THR A 84 -8.05 3.62 15.52
N ASN A 85 -7.50 2.69 16.30
CA ASN A 85 -7.78 2.58 17.73
C ASN A 85 -6.98 3.62 18.53
#